data_AF-A0A091JVP0-F1
#
_entry.id   AF-A0A091JVP0-F1
#
_cell.length_a   1.000
_cell.length_b   1.000
_cell.length_c   1.000
_cell.angle_alpha   90.00
_cell.angle_beta   90.00
_cell.angle_gamma   90.00
#
_symmetry.space_group_name_H-M   'P 1'
#
loop_
_entity.id
_entity.type
_entity.pdbx_description
1 polymer ?
#
loop_
_entity_poly.entity_id
_entity_poly.type
_entity_poly.pdbx_seq_one_letter_code
_entity_poly.pdbx_strand_id
1 'polypeptide(L)'
;KVADLDDEFAELVLGECSENFDLIPAAKLQSAIRRVTLAQKAVPVLCGSALKNKGVQPLLDAVTMYLPAPNERSYQFLQWYKDDLCALAFKVLHDKCRGPLVFVRVYSGSLKPQSAVYNINKSCTERMSRLLLPFADQQIEIPSLMPGNIALTVGLKQSATGDTIVSSKASAVAAARRAGRDAGGEKRPTSDTESLLLAGVEIPDPVFFCTIEPPSMAKQQDLDNALSCLQREDPSLKVKLDPDTGQTILCGMGELHIEIIHDRIKREYGIETYLGPLQIAYRETILNAAQAADTLDKTIGDKRHFVTAELEVRPRLGERAATKPLIEYAASVIEVLTEELQGAVENGITNSFIQGPLLGFPVQDIDVMMQSLTVHPDTSHTMVSACVSRCMQKALKKAGIQILEPVMDLEITVSEGHLSAALADLAQRRGSVQEIQSRQDNRVVVAAVPLAEMMGYSTVLRSLTSGSATFTLALASYQALNSQEQSALLQSRMGLV
;
A
#
# COMPACT_ATOMS: atom_id res chain seq x y z
N LYS A 1 -20.01 -28.02 -21.04
CA LYS A 1 -18.91 -27.28 -20.35
C LYS A 1 -18.59 -25.94 -21.00
N VAL A 2 -17.99 -25.87 -22.20
CA VAL A 2 -17.80 -24.55 -22.87
C VAL A 2 -19.14 -23.93 -23.26
N ALA A 3 -20.08 -24.75 -23.76
CA ALA A 3 -21.46 -24.34 -24.03
C ALA A 3 -22.19 -23.81 -22.79
N ASP A 4 -21.82 -24.24 -21.58
CA ASP A 4 -22.49 -23.80 -20.35
C ASP A 4 -22.06 -22.37 -19.96
N LEU A 5 -20.97 -21.86 -20.56
CA LEU A 5 -20.36 -20.58 -20.22
C LEU A 5 -20.49 -19.53 -21.34
N ASP A 6 -20.81 -19.97 -22.56
CA ASP A 6 -20.89 -19.17 -23.78
C ASP A 6 -22.16 -19.49 -24.55
N ASP A 7 -23.17 -18.62 -24.42
CA ASP A 7 -24.51 -18.81 -24.97
C ASP A 7 -24.50 -18.92 -26.50
N GLU A 8 -23.64 -18.14 -27.17
CA GLU A 8 -23.45 -18.18 -28.63
C GLU A 8 -22.94 -19.56 -29.10
N PHE A 9 -22.09 -20.20 -28.30
CA PHE A 9 -21.61 -21.55 -28.60
C PHE A 9 -22.66 -22.61 -28.24
N ALA A 10 -23.46 -22.40 -27.19
CA ALA A 10 -24.58 -23.28 -26.87
C ALA A 10 -25.62 -23.32 -28.00
N GLU A 11 -25.99 -22.15 -28.55
CA GLU A 11 -26.93 -22.04 -29.67
C GLU A 11 -26.39 -22.74 -30.93
N LEU A 12 -25.10 -22.58 -31.25
CA LEU A 12 -24.46 -23.27 -32.37
C LEU A 12 -24.53 -24.80 -32.22
N VAL A 13 -24.23 -25.30 -31.01
CA VAL A 13 -24.22 -26.74 -30.70
C VAL A 13 -25.64 -27.33 -30.71
N LEU A 14 -26.62 -26.61 -30.16
CA LEU A 14 -28.01 -27.04 -30.09
C LEU A 14 -28.75 -26.90 -31.42
N GLY A 15 -28.35 -25.96 -32.28
CA GLY A 15 -28.97 -25.71 -33.58
C GLY A 15 -28.41 -26.58 -34.70
N GLU A 16 -27.15 -26.35 -35.06
CA GLU A 16 -26.54 -26.91 -36.29
C GLU A 16 -25.87 -28.28 -36.08
N CYS A 17 -25.49 -28.61 -34.85
CA CYS A 17 -24.68 -29.80 -34.54
C CYS A 17 -25.36 -30.75 -33.54
N SER A 18 -26.69 -30.69 -33.41
CA SER A 18 -27.46 -31.46 -32.41
C SER A 18 -27.37 -32.98 -32.58
N GLU A 19 -27.13 -33.46 -33.80
CA GLU A 19 -27.03 -34.90 -34.11
C GLU A 19 -25.60 -35.42 -34.17
N ASN A 20 -24.58 -34.57 -34.37
CA ASN A 20 -23.19 -34.99 -34.44
C ASN A 20 -22.21 -33.90 -33.98
N PHE A 21 -21.69 -34.06 -32.77
CA PHE A 21 -20.74 -33.14 -32.14
C PHE A 21 -19.36 -33.12 -32.81
N ASP A 22 -19.01 -34.13 -33.62
CA ASP A 22 -17.73 -34.18 -34.34
C ASP A 22 -17.66 -33.20 -35.52
N LEU A 23 -18.80 -32.63 -35.93
CA LEU A 23 -18.88 -31.63 -37.00
C LEU A 23 -18.54 -30.21 -36.54
N ILE A 24 -18.32 -29.99 -35.24
CA ILE A 24 -18.03 -28.65 -34.69
C ILE A 24 -16.67 -28.15 -35.22
N PRO A 25 -16.63 -27.01 -35.93
CA PRO A 25 -15.37 -26.46 -36.41
C PRO A 25 -14.46 -26.06 -35.26
N ALA A 26 -13.20 -26.53 -35.28
CA ALA A 26 -12.21 -26.23 -34.25
C ALA A 26 -12.02 -24.70 -34.03
N ALA A 27 -12.14 -23.90 -35.09
CA ALA A 27 -12.05 -22.43 -35.00
C ALA A 27 -13.19 -21.80 -34.17
N LYS A 28 -14.40 -22.34 -34.24
CA LYS A 28 -15.56 -21.87 -33.46
C LYS A 28 -15.39 -22.22 -31.99
N LEU A 29 -14.89 -23.43 -31.70
CA LEU A 29 -14.54 -23.84 -30.34
C LEU A 29 -13.43 -22.95 -29.74
N GLN A 30 -12.37 -22.66 -30.49
CA GLN A 30 -11.28 -21.79 -30.04
C GLN A 30 -11.77 -20.37 -29.73
N SER A 31 -12.67 -19.83 -30.56
CA SER A 31 -13.27 -18.51 -30.35
C SER A 31 -14.17 -18.48 -29.12
N ALA A 32 -14.95 -19.54 -28.88
CA ALA A 32 -15.75 -19.70 -27.66
C ALA A 32 -14.87 -19.75 -26.41
N ILE A 33 -13.81 -20.56 -26.42
CA ILE A 33 -12.84 -20.63 -25.31
C ILE A 33 -12.20 -19.26 -25.06
N ARG A 34 -11.84 -18.53 -26.12
CA ARG A 34 -11.30 -17.17 -26.01
C ARG A 34 -12.31 -16.22 -25.37
N ARG A 35 -13.58 -16.20 -25.80
CA ARG A 35 -14.64 -15.37 -25.19
C ARG A 35 -14.80 -15.64 -23.70
N VAL A 36 -14.87 -16.92 -23.31
CA VAL A 36 -14.98 -17.33 -21.90
C VAL A 36 -13.77 -16.89 -21.09
N THR A 37 -12.57 -16.99 -21.68
CA THR A 37 -11.30 -16.58 -21.05
C THR A 37 -11.24 -15.07 -20.87
N LEU A 38 -11.66 -14.30 -21.89
CA LEU A 38 -11.73 -12.83 -21.84
C LEU A 38 -12.74 -12.33 -20.80
N ALA A 39 -13.86 -13.04 -20.64
CA ALA A 39 -14.86 -12.76 -19.62
C ALA A 39 -14.45 -13.22 -18.21
N GLN A 40 -13.26 -13.81 -18.05
CA GLN A 40 -12.75 -14.35 -16.78
C GLN A 40 -13.67 -15.41 -16.12
N LYS A 41 -14.55 -16.06 -16.90
CA LYS A 41 -15.48 -17.10 -16.38
C LYS A 41 -14.81 -18.47 -16.23
N ALA A 42 -13.79 -18.75 -17.05
CA ALA A 42 -12.96 -19.95 -16.93
C ALA A 42 -11.52 -19.67 -17.38
N VAL A 43 -10.59 -20.53 -16.95
CA VAL A 43 -9.17 -20.43 -17.28
C VAL A 43 -8.75 -21.71 -18.02
N PRO A 44 -8.28 -21.62 -19.28
CA PRO A 44 -7.76 -22.77 -20.01
C PRO A 44 -6.52 -23.34 -19.31
N VAL A 45 -6.58 -24.61 -18.92
CA VAL A 45 -5.46 -25.30 -18.26
C VAL A 45 -4.68 -26.11 -19.29
N LEU A 46 -3.39 -25.83 -19.40
CA LEU A 46 -2.44 -26.63 -20.17
C LEU A 46 -1.46 -27.33 -19.23
N CYS A 47 -0.91 -28.46 -19.67
CA CYS A 47 0.11 -29.18 -18.92
C CYS A 47 1.41 -29.28 -19.72
N GLY A 48 2.53 -29.32 -19.01
CA GLY A 48 3.86 -29.37 -19.60
C GLY A 48 4.94 -29.44 -18.53
N SER A 49 6.16 -29.70 -18.97
CA SER A 49 7.36 -29.63 -18.14
C SER A 49 8.33 -28.67 -18.79
N ALA A 50 8.39 -27.44 -18.27
CA ALA A 50 9.32 -26.41 -18.75
C ALA A 50 10.78 -26.88 -18.63
N LEU A 51 11.14 -27.56 -17.53
CA LEU A 51 12.47 -28.12 -17.31
C LEU A 51 12.89 -29.12 -18.40
N LYS A 52 11.94 -29.93 -18.90
CA LYS A 52 12.18 -30.92 -19.97
C LYS A 52 11.87 -30.36 -21.37
N ASN A 53 11.57 -29.06 -21.50
CA ASN A 53 11.15 -28.41 -22.74
C ASN A 53 9.92 -29.06 -23.41
N LYS A 54 9.01 -29.65 -22.62
CA LYS A 54 7.78 -30.29 -23.14
C LYS A 54 6.57 -29.41 -22.83
N GLY A 55 5.77 -29.09 -23.85
CA GLY A 55 4.54 -28.29 -23.68
C GLY A 55 4.74 -26.76 -23.71
N VAL A 56 5.98 -26.28 -23.86
CA VAL A 56 6.26 -24.82 -23.94
C VAL A 56 5.73 -24.21 -25.24
N GLN A 57 5.93 -24.86 -26.38
CA GLN A 57 5.42 -24.38 -27.67
C GLN A 57 3.88 -24.31 -27.71
N PRO A 58 3.13 -25.38 -27.32
CA PRO A 58 1.67 -25.29 -27.20
C PRO A 58 1.19 -24.20 -26.23
N LEU A 59 1.94 -23.92 -25.16
CA LEU A 59 1.64 -22.83 -24.24
C LEU A 59 1.78 -21.46 -24.92
N LEU A 60 2.82 -21.25 -25.74
CA LEU A 60 2.98 -20.01 -26.51
C LEU A 60 1.85 -19.83 -27.52
N ASP A 61 1.45 -20.90 -28.20
CA ASP A 61 0.30 -20.87 -29.11
C ASP A 61 -0.97 -20.50 -28.35
N ALA A 62 -1.22 -21.15 -27.20
CA ALA A 62 -2.37 -20.87 -26.34
C ALA A 62 -2.41 -19.43 -25.82
N VAL A 63 -1.25 -18.83 -25.53
CA VAL A 63 -1.15 -17.41 -25.17
C VAL A 63 -1.68 -16.53 -26.30
N THR A 64 -1.27 -16.77 -27.55
CA THR A 64 -1.76 -15.99 -28.70
C THR A 64 -3.23 -16.24 -29.02
N MET A 65 -3.74 -17.45 -28.76
CA MET A 65 -5.11 -17.83 -29.05
C MET A 65 -6.12 -17.33 -28.01
N TYR A 66 -5.76 -17.33 -26.72
CA TYR A 66 -6.72 -17.14 -25.63
C TYR A 66 -6.53 -15.86 -24.81
N LEU A 67 -5.31 -15.31 -24.72
CA LEU A 67 -5.09 -14.09 -23.94
C LEU A 67 -5.52 -12.83 -24.70
N PRO A 68 -5.95 -11.77 -23.98
CA PRO A 68 -6.38 -10.52 -24.59
C PRO A 68 -5.24 -9.79 -25.28
N ALA A 69 -5.53 -9.23 -26.46
CA ALA A 69 -4.69 -8.20 -27.03
C ALA A 69 -4.87 -6.87 -26.25
N PRO A 70 -3.87 -5.97 -26.25
CA PRO A 70 -3.98 -4.67 -25.57
C PRO A 70 -5.21 -3.85 -25.96
N ASN A 71 -5.64 -3.95 -27.23
CA ASN A 71 -6.76 -3.19 -27.78
C ASN A 71 -8.13 -3.71 -27.33
N GLU A 72 -8.19 -4.94 -26.83
CA GLU A 72 -9.43 -5.61 -26.42
C GLU A 72 -9.77 -5.30 -24.95
N ARG A 73 -8.82 -4.75 -24.20
CA ARG A 73 -9.08 -4.23 -22.86
C ARG A 73 -9.56 -2.79 -22.96
N SER A 74 -10.85 -2.59 -22.66
CA SER A 74 -11.40 -1.26 -22.48
C SER A 74 -11.10 -0.76 -21.07
N TYR A 75 -10.42 0.37 -20.97
CA TYR A 75 -10.23 1.06 -19.71
C TYR A 75 -11.11 2.30 -19.71
N GLN A 76 -12.02 2.42 -18.75
CA GLN A 76 -12.95 3.56 -18.68
C GLN A 76 -12.21 4.90 -18.65
N PHE A 77 -11.06 4.96 -17.97
CA PHE A 77 -10.27 6.18 -17.85
C PHE A 77 -9.63 6.66 -19.16
N LEU A 78 -9.45 5.80 -20.16
CA LEU A 78 -8.84 6.18 -21.43
C LEU A 78 -9.69 7.19 -22.21
N GLN A 79 -11.00 7.20 -21.99
CA GLN A 79 -11.93 8.12 -22.65
C GLN A 79 -11.56 9.59 -22.39
N TRP A 80 -10.98 9.90 -21.24
CA TRP A 80 -10.60 11.26 -20.88
C TRP A 80 -9.32 11.74 -21.57
N TYR A 81 -8.43 10.82 -21.92
CA TYR A 81 -7.15 11.12 -22.57
C TYR A 81 -7.25 11.17 -24.10
N LYS A 82 -8.24 10.50 -24.70
CA LYS A 82 -8.42 10.43 -26.18
C LYS A 82 -7.15 9.94 -26.87
N ASP A 83 -6.37 10.86 -27.45
CA ASP A 83 -5.11 10.60 -28.17
C ASP A 83 -3.87 11.15 -27.43
N ASP A 84 -4.07 11.83 -26.30
CA ASP A 84 -2.97 12.31 -25.48
C ASP A 84 -2.21 11.13 -24.86
N LEU A 85 -0.90 11.34 -24.66
CA LEU A 85 -0.03 10.37 -23.98
C LEU A 85 -0.55 10.15 -22.56
N CYS A 86 -0.84 8.89 -22.25
CA CYS A 86 -1.14 8.42 -20.90
C CYS A 86 -0.40 7.10 -20.68
N ALA A 87 0.48 7.08 -19.68
CA ALA A 87 1.33 5.95 -19.40
C ALA A 87 1.53 5.77 -17.89
N LEU A 88 1.72 4.53 -17.45
CA LEU A 88 1.94 4.17 -16.05
C LEU A 88 3.37 3.69 -15.84
N ALA A 89 4.09 4.30 -14.92
CA ALA A 89 5.35 3.78 -14.42
C ALA A 89 5.04 2.66 -13.40
N PHE A 90 5.48 1.43 -13.65
CA PHE A 90 5.15 0.28 -12.78
C PHE A 90 6.36 -0.40 -12.15
N LYS A 91 7.57 -0.10 -12.62
CA LYS A 91 8.80 -0.61 -12.03
C LYS A 91 9.94 0.37 -12.27
N VAL A 92 10.68 0.69 -11.23
CA VAL A 92 11.93 1.47 -11.33
C VAL A 92 13.08 0.54 -11.01
N LEU A 93 14.16 0.65 -11.79
CA LEU A 93 15.44 0.01 -11.53
C LEU A 93 16.53 1.07 -11.54
N HIS A 94 17.49 0.94 -10.63
CA HIS A 94 18.67 1.78 -10.63
C HIS A 94 19.85 1.06 -11.27
N ASP A 95 20.37 1.62 -12.37
CA ASP A 95 21.62 1.16 -12.99
C ASP A 95 22.75 2.17 -12.69
N LYS A 96 23.92 1.68 -12.25
CA LYS A 96 25.08 2.50 -11.88
C LYS A 96 25.56 3.38 -13.03
N CYS A 97 25.48 2.89 -14.27
CA CYS A 97 25.99 3.60 -15.44
C CYS A 97 24.93 4.47 -16.14
N ARG A 98 23.67 4.00 -16.18
CA ARG A 98 22.59 4.64 -16.96
C ARG A 98 21.65 5.48 -16.10
N GLY A 99 21.78 5.41 -14.77
CA GLY A 99 20.89 6.07 -13.82
C GLY A 99 19.55 5.32 -13.67
N PRO A 100 18.47 6.02 -13.27
CA PRO A 100 17.16 5.39 -13.12
C PRO A 100 16.57 4.97 -14.46
N LEU A 101 16.21 3.69 -14.53
CA LEU A 101 15.50 3.03 -15.61
C LEU A 101 14.06 2.81 -15.16
N VAL A 102 13.10 3.46 -15.82
CA VAL A 102 11.69 3.39 -15.43
C VAL A 102 10.93 2.61 -16.49
N PHE A 103 10.34 1.49 -16.09
CA PHE A 103 9.43 0.71 -16.92
C PHE A 103 8.07 1.39 -16.95
N VAL A 104 7.62 1.64 -18.18
CA VAL A 104 6.39 2.37 -18.46
C VAL A 104 5.50 1.53 -19.36
N ARG A 105 4.23 1.42 -18.98
CA ARG A 105 3.15 0.87 -19.81
C ARG A 105 2.40 2.02 -20.46
N VAL A 106 2.41 2.10 -21.80
CA VAL A 106 1.66 3.14 -22.52
C VAL A 106 0.24 2.66 -22.77
N TYR A 107 -0.75 3.43 -22.32
CA TYR A 107 -2.17 3.12 -22.52
C TYR A 107 -2.78 3.91 -23.67
N SER A 108 -2.43 5.19 -23.80
CA SER A 108 -2.91 6.09 -24.87
C SER A 108 -1.76 6.97 -25.37
N GLY A 109 -1.91 7.45 -26.60
CA GLY A 109 -0.94 8.32 -27.27
C GLY A 109 0.35 7.61 -27.67
N SER A 110 1.35 8.39 -28.09
CA SER A 110 2.66 7.87 -28.51
C SER A 110 3.78 8.48 -27.66
N LEU A 111 4.73 7.64 -27.25
CA LEU A 111 5.89 8.06 -26.47
C LEU A 111 7.11 8.14 -27.39
N LYS A 112 7.77 9.31 -27.44
CA LYS A 112 8.95 9.56 -28.28
C LYS A 112 10.17 9.90 -27.42
N PRO A 113 11.40 9.47 -27.79
CA PRO A 113 12.62 9.84 -27.09
C PRO A 113 12.81 11.37 -27.09
N GLN A 114 13.57 11.89 -26.13
CA GLN A 114 13.86 13.32 -25.96
C GLN A 114 12.67 14.25 -25.67
N SER A 115 11.46 13.69 -25.52
CA SER A 115 10.25 14.44 -25.17
C SER A 115 10.20 14.80 -23.68
N ALA A 116 9.57 15.93 -23.40
CA ALA A 116 9.18 16.29 -22.04
C ALA A 116 7.84 15.63 -21.72
N VAL A 117 7.76 15.01 -20.55
CA VAL A 117 6.57 14.37 -20.02
C VAL A 117 6.25 14.95 -18.64
N TYR A 118 4.99 14.90 -18.24
CA TYR A 118 4.53 15.44 -16.97
C TYR A 118 4.04 14.31 -16.07
N ASN A 119 4.58 14.23 -14.87
CA ASN A 119 4.14 13.31 -13.82
C ASN A 119 3.02 13.97 -13.02
N ILE A 120 1.82 13.36 -13.04
CA ILE A 120 0.65 13.91 -12.35
C ILE A 120 0.81 13.80 -10.83
N ASN A 121 1.22 12.62 -10.33
CA ASN A 121 1.36 12.33 -8.90
C ASN A 121 2.33 13.29 -8.22
N LYS A 122 3.47 13.58 -8.86
CA LYS A 122 4.51 14.47 -8.32
C LYS A 122 4.42 15.92 -8.81
N SER A 123 3.45 16.21 -9.67
CA SER A 123 3.23 17.52 -10.28
C SER A 123 4.49 18.13 -10.95
N CYS A 124 5.36 17.29 -11.50
CA CYS A 124 6.66 17.70 -12.05
C CYS A 124 6.79 17.35 -13.55
N THR A 125 7.46 18.23 -14.30
CA THR A 125 7.83 17.95 -15.69
C THR A 125 9.22 17.32 -15.75
N GLU A 126 9.31 16.14 -16.33
CA GLU A 126 10.54 15.40 -16.52
C GLU A 126 10.86 15.27 -18.02
N ARG A 127 12.14 15.11 -18.36
CA ARG A 127 12.56 14.92 -19.75
C ARG A 127 13.17 13.55 -19.92
N MET A 128 12.58 12.76 -20.81
CA MET A 128 13.12 11.46 -21.17
C MET A 128 14.30 11.64 -22.12
N SER A 129 15.41 10.95 -21.88
CA SER A 129 16.58 10.97 -22.76
C SER A 129 16.46 9.93 -23.87
N ARG A 130 16.25 8.67 -23.49
CA ARG A 130 16.21 7.50 -24.38
C ARG A 130 15.03 6.60 -24.06
N LEU A 131 14.59 5.89 -25.08
CA LEU A 131 13.51 4.92 -25.03
C LEU A 131 14.04 3.58 -25.52
N LEU A 132 13.92 2.56 -24.68
CA LEU A 132 14.47 1.22 -24.89
C LEU A 132 13.33 0.20 -24.86
N LEU A 133 13.38 -0.79 -25.74
CA LEU A 133 12.53 -1.97 -25.69
C LEU A 133 13.32 -3.10 -25.02
N PRO A 134 12.86 -3.66 -23.88
CA PRO A 134 13.47 -4.84 -23.30
C PRO A 134 13.13 -6.06 -24.16
N PHE A 135 14.11 -6.61 -24.85
CA PHE A 135 13.98 -7.78 -25.72
C PHE A 135 14.88 -8.91 -25.20
N ALA A 136 14.31 -9.81 -24.40
CA ALA A 136 15.03 -10.88 -23.71
C ALA A 136 16.26 -10.36 -22.93
N ASP A 137 17.47 -10.62 -23.42
CA ASP A 137 18.75 -10.21 -22.84
C ASP A 137 19.24 -8.83 -23.33
N GLN A 138 18.59 -8.25 -24.34
CA GLN A 138 19.01 -7.01 -25.00
C GLN A 138 18.05 -5.85 -24.72
N GLN A 139 18.60 -4.62 -24.77
CA GLN A 139 17.84 -3.38 -24.67
C GLN A 139 17.99 -2.61 -25.98
N ILE A 140 16.95 -2.62 -26.81
CA ILE A 140 16.98 -2.05 -28.16
C ILE A 140 16.44 -0.62 -28.12
N GLU A 141 17.20 0.36 -28.59
CA GLU A 141 16.73 1.75 -28.68
C GLU A 141 15.67 1.89 -29.78
N ILE A 142 14.53 2.50 -29.44
CA ILE A 142 13.38 2.66 -30.34
C ILE A 142 12.99 4.14 -30.53
N PRO A 143 12.56 4.53 -31.74
CA PRO A 143 12.25 5.93 -32.06
C PRO A 143 10.86 6.37 -31.59
N SER A 144 9.92 5.44 -31.40
CA SER A 144 8.61 5.74 -30.81
C SER A 144 7.94 4.46 -30.34
N LEU A 145 7.10 4.57 -29.31
CA LEU A 145 6.26 3.47 -28.83
C LEU A 145 4.78 3.77 -29.02
N MET A 146 4.06 2.78 -29.53
CA MET A 146 2.61 2.79 -29.72
C MET A 146 1.88 2.37 -28.42
N PRO A 147 0.61 2.78 -28.23
CA PRO A 147 -0.18 2.38 -27.08
C PRO A 147 -0.33 0.86 -27.02
N GLY A 148 -0.45 0.33 -25.81
CA GLY A 148 -0.53 -1.12 -25.57
C GLY A 148 0.83 -1.83 -25.49
N ASN A 149 1.94 -1.10 -25.54
CA ASN A 149 3.29 -1.65 -25.38
C ASN A 149 3.93 -1.23 -24.05
N ILE A 150 4.97 -1.96 -23.66
CA ILE A 150 5.82 -1.66 -22.50
C ILE A 150 7.17 -1.18 -23.03
N ALA A 151 7.70 -0.12 -22.43
CA ALA A 151 9.04 0.35 -22.73
C ALA A 151 9.81 0.67 -21.45
N LEU A 152 11.12 0.71 -21.61
CA LEU A 152 12.08 1.14 -20.61
C LEU A 152 12.55 2.55 -20.96
N THR A 153 12.31 3.48 -20.06
CA THR A 153 12.67 4.89 -20.24
C THR A 153 13.93 5.22 -19.44
N VAL A 154 14.80 6.06 -19.99
CA VAL A 154 16.03 6.51 -19.32
C VAL A 154 15.95 8.01 -19.06
N GLY A 155 16.27 8.43 -17.84
CA GLY A 155 16.43 9.85 -17.48
C GLY A 155 15.26 10.45 -16.71
N LEU A 156 14.21 9.68 -16.42
CA LEU A 156 13.18 10.05 -15.45
C LEU A 156 13.76 9.93 -14.04
N LYS A 157 14.01 11.07 -13.40
CA LYS A 157 14.69 11.14 -12.10
C LYS A 157 13.72 11.03 -10.94
N GLN A 158 12.51 11.56 -11.08
CA GLN A 158 11.54 11.67 -10.00
C GLN A 158 10.44 10.62 -10.08
N SER A 159 10.13 10.09 -11.27
CA SER A 159 9.09 9.07 -11.45
C SER A 159 9.36 7.82 -10.59
N ALA A 160 8.33 7.38 -9.87
CA ALA A 160 8.33 6.20 -9.01
C ALA A 160 7.32 5.14 -9.50
N THR A 161 7.36 3.96 -8.89
CA THR A 161 6.37 2.90 -9.13
C THR A 161 4.98 3.36 -8.75
N GLY A 162 4.02 3.26 -9.67
CA GLY A 162 2.63 3.72 -9.51
C GLY A 162 2.33 5.10 -10.09
N ASP A 163 3.33 5.83 -10.59
CA ASP A 163 3.13 7.19 -11.10
C ASP A 163 2.49 7.20 -12.50
N THR A 164 1.57 8.15 -12.71
CA THR A 164 0.97 8.44 -14.02
C THR A 164 1.75 9.52 -14.77
N ILE A 165 2.16 9.19 -16.00
CA ILE A 165 2.94 10.04 -16.91
C ILE A 165 2.05 10.46 -18.08
N VAL A 166 1.99 11.76 -18.35
CA VAL A 166 1.23 12.36 -19.46
C VAL A 166 2.08 13.30 -20.33
N SER A 167 1.54 13.74 -21.47
CA SER A 167 2.25 14.60 -22.42
C SER A 167 2.63 15.98 -21.83
N SER A 168 1.72 16.61 -21.09
CA SER A 168 1.94 17.94 -20.52
C SER A 168 0.96 18.26 -19.39
N LYS A 169 1.27 19.30 -18.61
CA LYS A 169 0.36 19.84 -17.59
C LYS A 169 -1.00 20.24 -18.19
N ALA A 170 -1.02 20.78 -19.40
CA ALA A 170 -2.26 21.16 -20.08
C ALA A 170 -3.14 19.93 -20.39
N SER A 171 -2.54 18.82 -20.81
CA SER A 171 -3.25 17.57 -21.05
C SER A 171 -3.83 16.98 -19.76
N ALA A 172 -3.07 17.00 -18.65
CA ALA A 172 -3.59 16.60 -17.34
C ALA A 172 -4.83 17.41 -16.92
N VAL A 173 -4.78 18.74 -17.06
CA VAL A 173 -5.91 19.63 -16.75
C VAL A 173 -7.09 19.42 -17.71
N ALA A 174 -6.83 19.15 -18.98
CA ALA A 174 -7.87 18.87 -19.96
C ALA A 174 -8.59 17.55 -19.66
N ALA A 175 -7.85 16.49 -19.29
CA ALA A 175 -8.41 15.23 -18.82
C ALA A 175 -9.24 15.48 -17.55
N ALA A 176 -8.74 16.28 -16.60
CA ALA A 176 -9.44 16.61 -15.36
C ALA A 176 -10.79 17.30 -15.59
N ARG A 177 -10.81 18.27 -16.50
CA ARG A 177 -12.03 18.97 -16.90
C ARG A 177 -13.03 18.11 -17.68
N ARG A 178 -12.59 16.99 -18.25
CA ARG A 178 -13.48 16.03 -18.93
C ARG A 178 -14.07 15.07 -17.92
N ALA A 179 -13.26 14.52 -17.02
CA ALA A 179 -13.72 13.65 -15.93
C ALA A 179 -14.77 14.36 -15.04
N GLY A 180 -14.52 15.61 -14.64
CA GLY A 180 -15.46 16.40 -13.84
C GLY A 180 -16.73 16.87 -14.57
N ARG A 181 -16.86 16.65 -15.89
CA ARG A 181 -18.09 16.97 -16.64
C ARG A 181 -19.05 15.79 -16.78
N ASP A 182 -18.53 14.56 -16.76
CA ASP A 182 -19.37 13.34 -16.73
C ASP A 182 -19.90 13.03 -15.32
N ALA A 183 -19.19 13.46 -14.27
CA ALA A 183 -19.67 13.45 -12.89
C ALA A 183 -20.65 14.62 -12.66
N GLY A 184 -21.89 14.49 -13.11
CA GLY A 184 -22.91 15.51 -12.92
C GLY A 184 -23.14 15.89 -11.45
N GLY A 185 -22.99 17.19 -11.14
CA GLY A 185 -23.92 17.90 -10.26
C GLY A 185 -23.84 17.78 -8.73
N GLU A 186 -23.01 16.96 -8.11
CA GLU A 186 -22.88 16.94 -6.64
C GLU A 186 -21.43 17.17 -6.18
N LYS A 187 -21.19 18.33 -5.55
CA LYS A 187 -19.95 18.64 -4.82
C LYS A 187 -19.85 17.72 -3.60
N ARG A 188 -19.18 16.58 -3.72
CA ARG A 188 -18.55 15.89 -2.59
C ARG A 188 -17.08 16.28 -2.57
N PRO A 189 -16.58 17.00 -1.55
CA PRO A 189 -15.16 17.29 -1.47
C PRO A 189 -14.43 16.02 -1.03
N THR A 190 -13.28 15.74 -1.65
CA THR A 190 -12.17 14.85 -1.25
C THR A 190 -11.86 13.57 -2.04
N SER A 191 -12.70 13.07 -2.96
CA SER A 191 -12.38 11.86 -3.77
C SER A 191 -12.04 12.10 -5.25
N ASP A 192 -12.31 13.29 -5.80
CA ASP A 192 -12.39 13.45 -7.27
C ASP A 192 -11.05 13.67 -7.99
N THR A 193 -9.94 13.84 -7.26
CA THR A 193 -8.58 13.80 -7.82
C THR A 193 -8.08 12.37 -8.04
N GLU A 194 -8.68 11.37 -7.40
CA GLU A 194 -8.33 9.96 -7.57
C GLU A 194 -8.85 9.40 -8.90
N SER A 195 -9.90 9.99 -9.49
CA SER A 195 -10.49 9.50 -10.74
C SER A 195 -9.63 9.76 -11.98
N LEU A 196 -8.64 10.65 -11.90
CA LEU A 196 -7.76 11.01 -13.03
C LEU A 196 -6.44 10.28 -13.03
N LEU A 197 -6.01 9.82 -11.86
CA LEU A 197 -4.84 9.00 -11.75
C LEU A 197 -5.21 7.61 -12.25
N LEU A 198 -4.33 6.97 -13.04
CA LEU A 198 -4.44 5.53 -13.16
C LEU A 198 -4.42 4.97 -11.74
N ALA A 199 -5.41 4.14 -11.39
CA ALA A 199 -5.51 3.53 -10.07
C ALA A 199 -4.11 3.09 -9.66
N GLY A 200 -3.54 3.83 -8.70
CA GLY A 200 -2.17 3.62 -8.27
C GLY A 200 -2.03 2.21 -7.72
N VAL A 201 -0.80 1.73 -7.59
CA VAL A 201 -0.58 0.52 -6.81
C VAL A 201 -1.01 0.83 -5.37
N GLU A 202 -2.01 0.13 -4.84
CA GLU A 202 -2.35 0.18 -3.43
C GLU A 202 -1.15 -0.38 -2.65
N ILE A 203 -0.47 0.49 -1.91
CA ILE A 203 0.72 0.13 -1.15
C ILE A 203 0.26 -0.15 0.28
N PRO A 204 0.38 -1.39 0.78
CA PRO A 204 0.05 -1.70 2.16
C PRO A 204 1.01 -0.98 3.11
N ASP A 205 0.54 -0.70 4.32
CA ASP A 205 1.39 -0.09 5.33
C ASP A 205 2.44 -1.09 5.87
N PRO A 206 3.68 -0.63 6.11
CA PRO A 206 4.74 -1.49 6.65
C PRO A 206 4.40 -1.88 8.10
N VAL A 207 4.65 -3.13 8.44
CA VAL A 207 4.30 -3.72 9.74
C VAL A 207 5.52 -3.96 10.64
N PHE A 208 6.71 -3.99 10.02
CA PHE A 208 7.98 -4.17 10.71
C PHE A 208 8.87 -2.93 10.60
N PHE A 209 9.62 -2.67 11.67
CA PHE A 209 10.58 -1.57 11.75
C PHE A 209 11.90 -2.05 12.32
N CYS A 210 13.02 -1.59 11.78
CA CYS A 210 14.32 -1.77 12.40
C CYS A 210 15.14 -0.49 12.24
N THR A 211 16.00 -0.20 13.20
CA THR A 211 17.01 0.85 12.99
C THR A 211 18.06 0.34 12.02
N ILE A 212 18.57 1.25 11.17
CA ILE A 212 19.67 0.97 10.26
C ILE A 212 20.75 2.03 10.46
N GLU A 213 21.97 1.59 10.71
CA GLU A 213 23.11 2.46 10.98
C GLU A 213 24.23 2.20 9.96
N PRO A 214 24.87 3.25 9.42
CA PRO A 214 26.05 3.07 8.57
C PRO A 214 27.25 2.59 9.40
N PRO A 215 28.29 2.03 8.76
CA PRO A 215 29.48 1.60 9.48
C PRO A 215 30.31 2.78 10.01
N SER A 216 30.12 3.97 9.43
CA SER A 216 30.73 5.21 9.88
C SER A 216 29.90 6.41 9.41
N MET A 217 30.01 7.54 10.12
CA MET A 217 29.30 8.78 9.76
C MET A 217 29.66 9.32 8.37
N ALA A 218 30.86 9.00 7.87
CA ALA A 218 31.28 9.37 6.52
C ALA A 218 30.43 8.70 5.42
N LYS A 219 29.88 7.51 5.69
CA LYS A 219 29.02 6.77 4.75
C LYS A 219 27.52 7.07 4.93
N GLN A 220 27.14 7.96 5.84
CA GLN A 220 25.73 8.31 6.08
C GLN A 220 25.06 8.83 4.80
N GLN A 221 25.73 9.76 4.10
CA GLN A 221 25.18 10.34 2.88
C GLN A 221 25.01 9.30 1.76
N ASP A 222 25.92 8.34 1.66
CA ASP A 222 25.81 7.23 0.70
C ASP A 222 24.66 6.29 1.06
N LEU A 223 24.45 6.03 2.36
CA LEU A 223 23.32 5.24 2.85
C LEU A 223 21.99 5.93 2.57
N ASP A 224 21.88 7.22 2.84
CA ASP A 224 20.65 8.00 2.57
C ASP A 224 20.32 7.99 1.08
N ASN A 225 21.34 8.10 0.21
CA ASN A 225 21.18 8.00 -1.24
C ASN A 225 20.72 6.60 -1.67
N ALA A 226 21.29 5.54 -1.08
CA ALA A 226 20.90 4.16 -1.36
C ALA A 226 19.46 3.89 -0.94
N LEU A 227 19.09 4.29 0.29
CA LEU A 227 17.74 4.16 0.84
C LEU A 227 16.70 4.93 0.01
N SER A 228 17.02 6.14 -0.43
CA SER A 228 16.16 6.94 -1.31
C SER A 228 15.94 6.27 -2.68
N CYS A 229 17.00 5.64 -3.22
CA CYS A 229 16.87 4.86 -4.46
C CYS A 229 15.98 3.63 -4.26
N LEU A 230 16.21 2.85 -3.20
CA LEU A 230 15.45 1.65 -2.89
C LEU A 230 13.96 1.95 -2.62
N GLN A 231 13.66 3.01 -1.88
CA GLN A 231 12.29 3.47 -1.63
C GLN A 231 11.57 3.92 -2.92
N ARG A 232 12.30 4.40 -3.93
CA ARG A 232 11.72 4.73 -5.24
C ARG A 232 11.41 3.48 -6.07
N GLU A 233 12.22 2.43 -5.92
CA GLU A 233 11.99 1.14 -6.59
C GLU A 233 10.82 0.40 -5.97
N ASP A 234 10.84 0.27 -4.63
CA ASP A 234 9.82 -0.39 -3.84
C ASP A 234 9.09 0.62 -2.93
N PRO A 235 7.86 1.01 -3.29
CA PRO A 235 7.09 1.96 -2.50
C PRO A 235 6.61 1.41 -1.14
N SER A 236 6.65 0.09 -0.94
CA SER A 236 6.30 -0.55 0.34
C SER A 236 7.40 -0.36 1.40
N LEU A 237 8.64 -0.07 0.98
CA LEU A 237 9.74 0.31 1.84
C LEU A 237 9.57 1.77 2.25
N LYS A 238 9.41 2.04 3.55
CA LYS A 238 9.40 3.42 4.07
C LYS A 238 10.63 3.65 4.94
N VAL A 239 11.24 4.81 4.79
CA VAL A 239 12.38 5.23 5.60
C VAL A 239 11.97 6.46 6.39
N LYS A 240 12.22 6.45 7.70
CA LYS A 240 11.93 7.55 8.61
C LYS A 240 13.18 7.92 9.37
N LEU A 241 13.36 9.21 9.64
CA LEU A 241 14.35 9.67 10.60
C LEU A 241 13.62 9.96 11.91
N ASP A 242 14.08 9.38 12.99
CA ASP A 242 13.57 9.69 14.32
C ASP A 242 14.13 11.06 14.77
N PRO A 243 13.29 12.08 15.01
CA PRO A 243 13.74 13.42 15.40
C PRO A 243 14.38 13.46 16.80
N ASP A 244 14.05 12.52 17.69
CA ASP A 244 14.54 12.52 19.07
C ASP A 244 15.92 11.84 19.17
N THR A 245 16.09 10.71 18.47
CA THR A 245 17.33 9.92 18.52
C THR A 245 18.29 10.23 17.37
N GLY A 246 17.79 10.82 16.28
CA GLY A 246 18.54 11.01 15.03
C GLY A 246 18.83 9.71 14.28
N GLN A 247 18.22 8.58 14.68
CA GLN A 247 18.42 7.28 14.04
C GLN A 247 17.54 7.12 12.81
N THR A 248 18.06 6.41 11.80
CA THR A 248 17.30 6.03 10.60
C THR A 248 16.52 4.75 10.88
N ILE A 249 15.20 4.82 10.73
CA ILE A 249 14.27 3.70 10.90
C ILE A 249 13.83 3.20 9.52
N LEU A 250 14.14 1.94 9.23
CA LEU A 250 13.72 1.22 8.04
C LEU A 250 12.40 0.50 8.33
N CYS A 251 11.40 0.70 7.48
CA CYS A 251 10.06 0.14 7.61
C CYS A 251 9.76 -0.80 6.44
N GLY A 252 9.40 -2.05 6.71
CA GLY A 252 9.13 -3.06 5.68
C GLY A 252 7.87 -3.87 5.96
N MET A 253 7.44 -4.64 4.96
CA MET A 253 6.28 -5.53 5.04
C MET A 253 6.56 -6.84 5.80
N GLY A 254 7.83 -7.24 5.94
CA GLY A 254 8.21 -8.54 6.47
C GLY A 254 9.68 -8.61 6.87
N GLU A 255 10.03 -9.56 7.73
CA GLU A 255 11.41 -9.88 8.12
C GLU A 255 12.29 -10.13 6.89
N LEU A 256 11.88 -11.05 6.01
CA LEU A 256 12.59 -11.36 4.77
C LEU A 256 12.77 -10.13 3.86
N HIS A 257 11.77 -9.22 3.84
CA HIS A 257 11.87 -8.00 3.05
C HIS A 257 13.02 -7.13 3.58
N ILE A 258 13.10 -6.92 4.89
CA ILE A 258 14.21 -6.16 5.52
C ILE A 258 15.56 -6.84 5.26
N GLU A 259 15.65 -8.16 5.38
CA GLU A 259 16.88 -8.92 5.11
C GLU A 259 17.35 -8.76 3.65
N ILE A 260 16.43 -8.86 2.69
CA ILE A 260 16.74 -8.66 1.27
C ILE A 260 17.23 -7.23 1.03
N ILE A 261 16.59 -6.22 1.63
CA ILE A 261 17.01 -4.82 1.50
C ILE A 261 18.41 -4.62 2.07
N HIS A 262 18.72 -5.22 3.22
CA HIS A 262 20.06 -5.18 3.82
C HIS A 262 21.12 -5.82 2.92
N ASP A 263 20.86 -7.01 2.38
CA ASP A 263 21.76 -7.69 1.44
C ASP A 263 21.91 -6.91 0.13
N ARG A 264 20.85 -6.27 -0.37
CA ARG A 264 20.91 -5.37 -1.54
C ARG A 264 21.77 -4.15 -1.27
N ILE A 265 21.65 -3.49 -0.12
CA ILE A 265 22.52 -2.37 0.27
C ILE A 265 23.99 -2.81 0.25
N LYS A 266 24.27 -4.01 0.77
CA LYS A 266 25.63 -4.57 0.76
C LYS A 266 26.14 -4.88 -0.65
N ARG A 267 25.35 -5.58 -1.48
CA ARG A 267 25.76 -6.04 -2.82
C ARG A 267 25.76 -4.94 -3.88
N GLU A 268 24.72 -4.12 -3.91
CA GLU A 268 24.52 -3.11 -4.94
C GLU A 268 25.31 -1.84 -4.60
N TYR A 269 25.29 -1.40 -3.34
CA TYR A 269 25.91 -0.13 -2.93
C TYR A 269 27.26 -0.30 -2.21
N GLY A 270 27.62 -1.51 -1.78
CA GLY A 270 28.91 -1.76 -1.12
C GLY A 270 29.01 -1.17 0.29
N ILE A 271 27.85 -0.98 0.95
CA ILE A 271 27.77 -0.40 2.30
C ILE A 271 27.43 -1.52 3.28
N GLU A 272 28.31 -1.77 4.25
CA GLU A 272 28.03 -2.70 5.34
C GLU A 272 27.29 -1.97 6.45
N THR A 273 25.96 -2.10 6.47
CA THR A 273 25.10 -1.49 7.49
C THR A 273 24.84 -2.44 8.65
N TYR A 274 24.56 -1.87 9.82
CA TYR A 274 24.11 -2.62 10.99
C TYR A 274 22.60 -2.42 11.16
N LEU A 275 21.89 -3.53 11.41
CA LEU A 275 20.47 -3.50 11.72
C LEU A 275 20.27 -3.66 13.23
N GLY A 276 19.44 -2.82 13.82
CA GLY A 276 18.94 -3.01 15.17
C GLY A 276 17.90 -4.14 15.24
N PRO A 277 17.39 -4.44 16.45
CA PRO A 277 16.35 -5.44 16.63
C PRO A 277 15.08 -5.05 15.87
N LEU A 278 14.43 -6.04 15.28
CA LEU A 278 13.17 -5.87 14.57
C LEU A 278 12.04 -5.59 15.56
N GLN A 279 11.30 -4.51 15.32
CA GLN A 279 10.18 -4.03 16.13
C GLN A 279 8.88 -4.10 15.33
N ILE A 280 7.77 -4.20 16.06
CA ILE A 280 6.43 -4.33 15.49
C ILE A 280 5.70 -3.00 15.58
N ALA A 281 4.91 -2.70 14.55
CA ALA A 281 4.06 -1.53 14.50
C ALA A 281 2.86 -1.62 15.45
N TYR A 282 3.06 -1.40 16.75
CA TYR A 282 1.92 -1.24 17.67
C TYR A 282 1.22 0.11 17.45
N ARG A 283 -0.05 0.17 17.84
CA ARG A 283 -0.87 1.39 17.84
C ARG A 283 -1.52 1.58 19.20
N GLU A 284 -2.02 2.77 19.46
CA GLU A 284 -2.81 3.07 20.66
C GLU A 284 -4.25 3.41 20.28
N THR A 285 -5.21 3.00 21.09
CA THR A 285 -6.61 3.44 20.99
C THR A 285 -7.19 3.66 22.38
N ILE A 286 -8.45 4.10 22.44
CA ILE A 286 -9.17 4.35 23.68
C ILE A 286 -10.32 3.37 23.85
N LEU A 287 -10.65 3.07 25.11
CA LEU A 287 -11.77 2.19 25.45
C LEU A 287 -13.08 2.95 25.59
N ASN A 288 -13.05 4.12 26.23
CA ASN A 288 -14.24 4.88 26.60
C ASN A 288 -14.23 6.28 25.99
N ALA A 289 -15.40 6.87 25.81
CA ALA A 289 -15.49 8.28 25.51
C ALA A 289 -15.03 9.12 26.72
N ALA A 290 -14.27 10.18 26.49
CA ALA A 290 -13.83 11.08 27.54
C ALA A 290 -13.79 12.53 27.08
N GLN A 291 -14.16 13.43 28.00
CA GLN A 291 -14.08 14.87 27.81
C GLN A 291 -12.91 15.45 28.63
N ALA A 292 -12.21 16.40 28.03
CA ALA A 292 -11.21 17.19 28.73
C ALA A 292 -11.28 18.65 28.28
N ALA A 293 -10.95 19.52 29.22
CA ALA A 293 -10.68 20.92 28.99
C ALA A 293 -9.24 21.23 29.40
N ASP A 294 -8.56 22.08 28.65
CA ASP A 294 -7.29 22.67 29.06
C ASP A 294 -7.27 24.17 28.77
N THR A 295 -6.62 24.91 29.65
CA THR A 295 -6.40 26.35 29.51
C THR A 295 -4.89 26.60 29.47
N LEU A 296 -4.47 27.35 28.46
CA LEU A 296 -3.10 27.79 28.28
C LEU A 296 -3.07 29.31 28.43
N ASP A 297 -2.52 29.78 29.56
CA ASP A 297 -2.23 31.18 29.84
C ASP A 297 -0.71 31.33 29.96
N LYS A 298 -0.09 31.93 28.94
CA LYS A 298 1.36 32.18 28.90
C LYS A 298 1.64 33.52 28.25
N THR A 299 2.52 34.29 28.88
CA THR A 299 3.05 35.53 28.31
C THR A 299 4.41 35.23 27.68
N ILE A 300 4.55 35.45 26.37
CA ILE A 300 5.82 35.30 25.64
C ILE A 300 6.16 36.66 25.03
N GLY A 301 7.27 37.26 25.49
CA GLY A 301 7.58 38.66 25.20
C GLY A 301 6.52 39.59 25.79
N ASP A 302 6.03 40.53 24.99
CA ASP A 302 5.00 41.51 25.40
C ASP A 302 3.56 41.03 25.13
N LYS A 303 3.37 39.84 24.57
CA LYS A 303 2.04 39.31 24.21
C LYS A 303 1.58 38.26 25.20
N ARG A 304 0.36 38.43 25.73
CA ARG A 304 -0.32 37.43 26.55
C ARG A 304 -1.13 36.52 25.64
N HIS A 305 -0.78 35.24 25.63
CA HIS A 305 -1.50 34.21 24.89
C HIS A 305 -2.44 33.49 25.85
N PHE A 306 -3.73 33.51 25.54
CA PHE A 306 -4.77 32.89 26.36
C PHE A 306 -5.71 32.08 25.47
N VAL A 307 -5.74 30.77 25.72
CA VAL A 307 -6.58 29.81 24.98
C VAL A 307 -7.22 28.85 25.97
N THR A 308 -8.53 28.65 25.87
CA THR A 308 -9.21 27.50 26.50
C THR A 308 -9.86 26.65 25.43
N ALA A 309 -9.55 25.36 25.44
CA ALA A 309 -10.09 24.38 24.51
C ALA A 309 -10.71 23.22 25.27
N GLU A 310 -11.89 22.79 24.83
CA GLU A 310 -12.61 21.64 25.36
C GLU A 310 -12.97 20.69 24.23
N LEU A 311 -12.59 19.43 24.38
CA LEU A 311 -12.80 18.39 23.38
C LEU A 311 -13.26 17.09 24.02
N GLU A 312 -13.98 16.32 23.22
CA GLU A 312 -14.41 14.97 23.51
C GLU A 312 -13.74 14.01 22.54
N VAL A 313 -13.18 12.92 23.06
CA VAL A 313 -12.67 11.80 22.27
C VAL A 313 -13.62 10.63 22.39
N ARG A 314 -13.90 9.95 21.27
CA ARG A 314 -14.75 8.76 21.22
C ARG A 314 -14.07 7.65 20.41
N PRO A 315 -14.11 6.38 20.86
CA PRO A 315 -13.61 5.28 20.06
C PRO A 315 -14.49 5.11 18.81
N ARG A 316 -13.86 4.94 17.65
CA ARG A 316 -14.55 4.63 16.40
C ARG A 316 -14.67 3.11 16.28
N LEU A 317 -15.89 2.61 16.29
CA LEU A 317 -16.20 1.21 15.97
C LEU A 317 -16.62 1.12 14.50
N GLY A 318 -15.72 0.68 13.63
CA GLY A 318 -16.01 0.49 12.20
C GLY A 318 -15.08 -0.53 11.54
N GLU A 319 -15.54 -1.13 10.43
CA GLU A 319 -14.83 -2.23 9.73
C GLU A 319 -13.52 -1.80 9.05
N ARG A 320 -13.27 -0.49 8.87
CA ARG A 320 -12.03 0.03 8.27
C ARG A 320 -11.25 0.84 9.29
N ALA A 321 -10.02 0.38 9.56
CA ALA A 321 -9.05 1.10 10.38
C ALA A 321 -8.85 2.50 9.83
N ALA A 322 -9.19 3.51 10.62
CA ALA A 322 -9.08 4.90 10.21
C ALA A 322 -7.86 5.53 10.90
N THR A 323 -6.81 5.75 10.11
CA THR A 323 -5.59 6.44 10.57
C THR A 323 -5.77 7.95 10.70
N LYS A 324 -6.82 8.52 10.10
CA LYS A 324 -7.17 9.94 10.25
C LYS A 324 -8.38 10.12 11.17
N PRO A 325 -8.30 11.01 12.17
CA PRO A 325 -9.46 11.35 12.97
C PRO A 325 -10.54 12.00 12.12
N LEU A 326 -11.80 11.66 12.37
CA LEU A 326 -12.90 12.53 11.99
C LEU A 326 -12.96 13.63 13.05
N ILE A 327 -12.83 14.86 12.59
CA ILE A 327 -12.89 16.04 13.45
C ILE A 327 -14.25 16.68 13.24
N GLU A 328 -15.08 16.63 14.27
CA GLU A 328 -16.38 17.28 14.30
C GLU A 328 -16.30 18.55 15.14
N TYR A 329 -16.97 19.60 14.69
CA TYR A 329 -17.02 20.88 15.40
C TYR A 329 -18.45 21.13 15.89
N ALA A 330 -18.59 21.46 17.17
CA ALA A 330 -19.86 21.93 17.70
C ALA A 330 -20.26 23.28 17.05
N ALA A 331 -21.56 23.57 16.98
CA ALA A 331 -22.08 24.79 16.33
C ALA A 331 -21.46 26.08 16.91
N SER A 332 -21.22 26.11 18.23
CA SER A 332 -20.56 27.20 18.95
C SER A 332 -19.12 27.47 18.48
N VAL A 333 -18.43 26.44 17.99
CA VAL A 333 -17.05 26.54 17.51
C VAL A 333 -17.03 27.01 16.06
N ILE A 334 -17.98 26.58 15.24
CA ILE A 334 -18.11 26.97 13.83
C ILE A 334 -18.23 28.48 13.68
N GLU A 335 -18.92 29.16 14.60
CA GLU A 335 -19.07 30.63 14.58
C GLU A 335 -17.75 31.39 14.82
N VAL A 336 -16.79 30.77 15.50
CA VAL A 336 -15.49 31.36 15.87
C VAL A 336 -14.36 30.88 14.95
N LEU A 337 -14.60 29.82 14.16
CA LEU A 337 -13.59 29.13 13.37
C LEU A 337 -13.24 29.92 12.09
N THR A 338 -12.06 30.53 12.06
CA THR A 338 -11.44 31.03 10.82
C THR A 338 -10.59 29.92 10.18
N GLU A 339 -10.36 29.93 8.85
CA GLU A 339 -9.55 28.89 8.15
C GLU A 339 -8.16 28.69 8.80
N GLU A 340 -7.52 29.77 9.26
CA GLU A 340 -6.21 29.69 9.92
C GLU A 340 -6.26 29.02 11.31
N LEU A 341 -7.33 29.29 12.07
CA LEU A 341 -7.57 28.66 13.37
C LEU A 341 -7.95 27.18 13.22
N GLN A 342 -8.72 26.85 12.19
CA GLN A 342 -9.03 25.46 11.83
C GLN A 342 -7.74 24.67 11.58
N GLY A 343 -6.85 25.18 10.73
CA GLY A 343 -5.56 24.55 10.49
C GLY A 343 -4.72 24.38 11.76
N ALA A 344 -4.78 25.34 12.70
CA ALA A 344 -4.08 25.22 13.99
C ALA A 344 -4.66 24.12 14.88
N VAL A 345 -5.99 23.99 14.95
CA VAL A 345 -6.68 22.94 15.70
C VAL A 345 -6.38 21.57 15.10
N GLU A 346 -6.50 21.43 13.77
CA GLU A 346 -6.22 20.19 13.05
C GLU A 346 -4.76 19.75 13.24
N ASN A 347 -3.81 20.68 13.21
CA ASN A 347 -2.40 20.40 13.51
C ASN A 347 -2.21 19.94 14.97
N GLY A 348 -2.89 20.56 15.94
CA GLY A 348 -2.85 20.16 17.35
C GLY A 348 -3.40 18.76 17.60
N ILE A 349 -4.51 18.42 16.94
CA ILE A 349 -5.10 17.08 16.98
C ILE A 349 -4.15 16.09 16.31
N THR A 350 -3.72 16.35 15.08
CA THR A 350 -2.85 15.47 14.29
C THR A 350 -1.54 15.15 15.02
N ASN A 351 -0.91 16.14 15.65
CA ASN A 351 0.31 15.93 16.44
C ASN A 351 0.10 14.95 17.60
N SER A 352 -1.08 14.98 18.21
CA SER A 352 -1.42 14.07 19.32
C SER A 352 -1.72 12.65 18.85
N PHE A 353 -2.02 12.45 17.56
CA PHE A 353 -2.16 11.13 16.95
C PHE A 353 -0.82 10.49 16.59
N ILE A 354 0.24 11.27 16.38
CA ILE A 354 1.56 10.75 16.04
C ILE A 354 2.20 10.04 17.25
N GLN A 355 2.07 10.64 18.43
CA GLN A 355 2.69 10.16 19.66
C GLN A 355 1.65 9.94 20.75
N GLY A 356 1.31 8.67 20.99
CA GLY A 356 0.36 8.27 22.01
C GLY A 356 0.87 8.48 23.44
N PRO A 357 -0.05 8.65 24.41
CA PRO A 357 0.27 8.94 25.80
C PRO A 357 0.90 7.78 26.60
N LEU A 358 0.77 6.52 26.18
CA LEU A 358 1.22 5.36 26.96
C LEU A 358 2.66 4.96 26.63
N LEU A 359 2.89 4.57 25.38
CA LEU A 359 4.19 4.10 24.88
C LEU A 359 4.69 4.92 23.68
N GLY A 360 4.03 6.04 23.40
CA GLY A 360 4.37 6.89 22.26
C GLY A 360 3.99 6.28 20.91
N PHE A 361 3.16 5.23 20.88
CA PHE A 361 2.73 4.66 19.61
C PHE A 361 1.66 5.52 18.95
N PRO A 362 1.56 5.53 17.61
CA PRO A 362 0.55 6.32 16.94
C PRO A 362 -0.86 5.86 17.31
N VAL A 363 -1.73 6.83 17.50
CA VAL A 363 -3.12 6.62 17.91
C VAL A 363 -4.00 6.37 16.68
N GLN A 364 -4.97 5.47 16.78
CA GLN A 364 -5.93 5.18 15.70
C GLN A 364 -7.33 4.87 16.22
N ASP A 365 -8.30 4.91 15.31
CA ASP A 365 -9.71 4.59 15.56
C ASP A 365 -10.34 5.49 16.64
N ILE A 366 -10.09 6.79 16.54
CA ILE A 366 -10.64 7.81 17.45
C ILE A 366 -11.31 8.94 16.65
N ASP A 367 -12.54 9.25 17.05
CA ASP A 367 -13.27 10.44 16.64
C ASP A 367 -13.09 11.56 17.67
N VAL A 368 -12.91 12.78 17.17
CA VAL A 368 -12.68 13.96 18.02
C VAL A 368 -13.77 14.97 17.76
N MET A 369 -14.49 15.36 18.80
CA MET A 369 -15.47 16.44 18.75
C MET A 369 -14.95 17.63 19.55
N MET A 370 -14.72 18.76 18.88
CA MET A 370 -14.39 20.02 19.53
C MET A 370 -15.67 20.67 20.05
N GLN A 371 -15.80 20.79 21.37
CA GLN A 371 -17.02 21.30 22.02
C GLN A 371 -16.98 22.81 22.21
N SER A 372 -15.85 23.33 22.69
CA SER A 372 -15.66 24.77 22.90
C SER A 372 -14.22 25.19 22.64
N LEU A 373 -14.06 26.37 22.05
CA LEU A 373 -12.76 26.98 21.79
C LEU A 373 -12.87 28.48 22.02
N THR A 374 -12.11 28.99 22.97
CA THR A 374 -12.00 30.43 23.25
C THR A 374 -10.56 30.87 23.09
N VAL A 375 -10.34 31.86 22.23
CA VAL A 375 -9.02 32.36 21.86
C VAL A 375 -8.99 33.88 22.06
N HIS A 376 -7.99 34.38 22.77
CA HIS A 376 -7.76 35.82 22.88
C HIS A 376 -7.08 36.37 21.61
N PRO A 377 -7.41 37.58 21.12
CA PRO A 377 -6.92 38.11 19.83
C PRO A 377 -5.40 38.10 19.62
N ASP A 378 -4.61 38.30 20.68
CA ASP A 378 -3.14 38.33 20.60
C ASP A 378 -2.49 36.94 20.59
N THR A 379 -3.27 35.87 20.50
CA THR A 379 -2.78 34.48 20.58
C THR A 379 -2.26 33.99 19.23
N SER A 380 -1.04 33.44 19.22
CA SER A 380 -0.49 32.80 18.03
C SER A 380 -1.10 31.40 17.78
N HIS A 381 -1.13 30.99 16.51
CA HIS A 381 -1.66 29.68 16.09
C HIS A 381 -0.89 28.50 16.69
N THR A 382 0.41 28.65 16.94
CA THR A 382 1.23 27.63 17.60
C THR A 382 0.83 27.40 19.05
N MET A 383 0.34 28.42 19.74
CA MET A 383 -0.14 28.31 21.11
C MET A 383 -1.53 27.66 21.16
N VAL A 384 -2.37 27.93 20.16
CA VAL A 384 -3.64 27.22 19.98
C VAL A 384 -3.39 25.73 19.74
N SER A 385 -2.54 25.37 18.78
CA SER A 385 -2.23 23.96 18.48
C SER A 385 -1.60 23.24 19.68
N ALA A 386 -0.73 23.90 20.44
CA ALA A 386 -0.17 23.35 21.67
C ALA A 386 -1.20 23.14 22.78
N CYS A 387 -2.16 24.07 22.95
CA CYS A 387 -3.25 23.94 23.91
C CYS A 387 -4.16 22.75 23.54
N VAL A 388 -4.56 22.66 22.27
CA VAL A 388 -5.36 21.55 21.76
C VAL A 388 -4.65 20.21 21.93
N SER A 389 -3.35 20.13 21.63
CA SER A 389 -2.59 18.89 21.80
C SER A 389 -2.52 18.45 23.27
N ARG A 390 -2.31 19.39 24.20
CA ARG A 390 -2.36 19.07 25.64
C ARG A 390 -3.74 18.61 26.10
N CYS A 391 -4.80 19.26 25.59
CA CYS A 391 -6.17 18.88 25.89
C CYS A 391 -6.47 17.45 25.39
N MET A 392 -6.01 17.13 24.17
CA MET A 392 -6.11 15.80 23.58
C MET A 392 -5.38 14.74 24.41
N GLN A 393 -4.14 15.00 24.82
CA GLN A 393 -3.38 14.08 25.68
C GLN A 393 -4.09 13.84 27.04
N LYS A 394 -4.72 14.86 27.61
CA LYS A 394 -5.53 14.70 28.84
C LYS A 394 -6.78 13.87 28.59
N ALA A 395 -7.48 14.10 27.48
CA ALA A 395 -8.67 13.33 27.10
C ALA A 395 -8.32 11.86 26.88
N LEU A 396 -7.27 11.58 26.10
CA LEU A 396 -6.77 10.23 25.85
C LEU A 396 -6.40 9.50 27.16
N LYS A 397 -5.71 10.16 28.09
CA LYS A 397 -5.37 9.57 29.39
C LYS A 397 -6.60 9.23 30.25
N LYS A 398 -7.66 10.05 30.17
CA LYS A 398 -8.92 9.79 30.89
C LYS A 398 -9.76 8.69 30.23
N ALA A 399 -9.65 8.53 28.91
CA ALA A 399 -10.43 7.60 28.11
C ALA A 399 -10.07 6.11 28.33
N GLY A 400 -8.95 5.84 29.00
CA GLY A 400 -8.41 4.48 29.20
C GLY A 400 -7.75 3.98 27.92
N ILE A 401 -6.42 4.03 27.89
CA ILE A 401 -5.61 3.70 26.70
C ILE A 401 -5.37 2.21 26.63
N GLN A 402 -5.57 1.65 25.44
CA GLN A 402 -5.25 0.26 25.12
C GLN A 402 -4.28 0.21 23.94
N ILE A 403 -3.34 -0.72 23.99
CA ILE A 403 -2.41 -0.96 22.88
C ILE A 403 -3.08 -1.92 21.91
N LEU A 404 -2.99 -1.60 20.62
CA LEU A 404 -3.38 -2.46 19.53
C LEU A 404 -2.14 -3.12 18.91
N GLU A 405 -2.20 -4.42 18.69
CA GLU A 405 -1.22 -5.18 17.94
C GLU A 405 -1.72 -5.50 16.53
N PRO A 406 -0.82 -5.58 15.53
CA PRO A 406 -1.20 -5.98 14.17
C PRO A 406 -1.48 -7.48 14.12
N VAL A 407 -2.67 -7.83 13.62
CA VAL A 407 -3.10 -9.20 13.36
C VAL A 407 -3.01 -9.47 11.86
N MET A 408 -2.39 -10.58 11.51
CA MET A 408 -2.16 -10.99 10.14
C MET A 408 -3.14 -12.07 9.73
N ASP A 409 -3.66 -11.97 8.52
CA ASP A 409 -4.29 -13.08 7.81
C ASP A 409 -3.18 -14.00 7.30
N LEU A 410 -3.17 -15.19 7.85
CA LEU A 410 -2.21 -16.25 7.58
C LEU A 410 -2.91 -17.35 6.79
N GLU A 411 -2.39 -17.64 5.60
CA GLU A 411 -2.80 -18.80 4.81
C GLU A 411 -1.64 -19.79 4.75
N ILE A 412 -1.83 -20.99 5.28
CA ILE A 412 -0.84 -22.07 5.29
C ILE A 412 -1.31 -23.19 4.38
N THR A 413 -0.51 -23.55 3.38
CA THR A 413 -0.71 -24.78 2.59
C THR A 413 0.21 -25.87 3.12
N VAL A 414 -0.38 -26.95 3.64
CA VAL A 414 0.29 -28.12 4.23
C VAL A 414 -0.25 -29.41 3.64
N SER A 415 0.57 -30.47 3.64
CA SER A 415 0.06 -31.81 3.34
C SER A 415 -0.78 -32.33 4.51
N GLU A 416 -1.73 -33.23 4.23
CA GLU A 416 -2.64 -33.75 5.25
C GLU A 416 -1.93 -34.39 6.46
N GLY A 417 -0.79 -35.05 6.23
CA GLY A 417 0.00 -35.69 7.29
C GLY A 417 0.65 -34.73 8.30
N HIS A 418 0.84 -33.46 7.94
CA HIS A 418 1.47 -32.45 8.81
C HIS A 418 0.48 -31.39 9.33
N LEU A 419 -0.80 -31.51 8.98
CA LEU A 419 -1.83 -30.55 9.39
C LEU A 419 -1.93 -30.40 10.91
N SER A 420 -1.90 -31.51 11.66
CA SER A 420 -2.03 -31.48 13.12
C SER A 420 -0.88 -30.74 13.80
N ALA A 421 0.35 -30.92 13.31
CA ALA A 421 1.53 -30.23 13.83
C ALA A 421 1.45 -28.72 13.54
N ALA A 422 1.02 -28.33 12.34
CA ALA A 422 0.84 -26.92 11.98
C ALA A 422 -0.24 -26.25 12.83
N LEU A 423 -1.38 -26.92 13.07
CA LEU A 423 -2.46 -26.40 13.91
C LEU A 423 -2.05 -26.28 15.39
N ALA A 424 -1.25 -27.22 15.90
CA ALA A 424 -0.76 -27.17 17.28
C ALA A 424 0.19 -25.98 17.50
N ASP A 425 1.12 -25.74 16.59
CA ASP A 425 2.03 -24.58 16.67
C ASP A 425 1.27 -23.26 16.50
N LEU A 426 0.29 -23.22 15.60
CA LEU A 426 -0.59 -22.06 15.41
C LEU A 426 -1.38 -21.71 16.69
N ALA A 427 -1.92 -22.72 17.38
CA ALA A 427 -2.62 -22.52 18.65
C ALA A 427 -1.70 -22.00 19.75
N GLN A 428 -0.43 -22.44 19.78
CA GLN A 428 0.57 -21.92 20.70
C GLN A 428 0.90 -20.44 20.44
N ARG A 429 0.80 -20.00 19.19
CA ARG A 429 1.06 -18.63 18.72
C ARG A 429 -0.15 -17.70 18.80
N ARG A 430 -1.14 -18.00 19.64
CA ARG A 430 -2.39 -17.23 19.76
C ARG A 430 -3.16 -17.09 18.44
N GLY A 431 -2.95 -18.03 17.50
CA GLY A 431 -3.61 -18.04 16.21
C GLY A 431 -5.04 -18.56 16.29
N SER A 432 -5.98 -17.82 15.72
CA SER A 432 -7.37 -18.22 15.58
C SER A 432 -7.64 -18.75 14.18
N VAL A 433 -7.89 -20.05 14.06
CA VAL A 433 -8.24 -20.68 12.78
C VAL A 433 -9.65 -20.25 12.38
N GLN A 434 -9.78 -19.69 11.18
CA GLN A 434 -11.07 -19.28 10.62
C GLN A 434 -11.64 -20.39 9.74
N GLU A 435 -10.82 -20.92 8.82
CA GLU A 435 -11.25 -21.92 7.85
C GLU A 435 -10.15 -22.93 7.54
N ILE A 436 -10.54 -24.17 7.25
CA ILE A 436 -9.64 -25.19 6.70
C ILE A 436 -10.25 -25.70 5.39
N GLN A 437 -9.62 -25.34 4.28
CA GLN A 437 -10.03 -25.74 2.95
C GLN A 437 -9.24 -26.97 2.48
N SER A 438 -9.88 -27.80 1.65
CA SER A 438 -9.26 -29.00 1.10
C SER A 438 -8.93 -28.78 -0.37
N ARG A 439 -7.64 -28.87 -0.72
CA ARG A 439 -7.15 -28.62 -2.07
C ARG A 439 -6.34 -29.82 -2.55
N GLN A 440 -7.02 -30.79 -3.15
CA GLN A 440 -6.44 -32.06 -3.60
C GLN A 440 -5.77 -32.81 -2.43
N ASP A 441 -4.45 -33.03 -2.50
CA ASP A 441 -3.65 -33.71 -1.46
C ASP A 441 -3.18 -32.76 -0.33
N ASN A 442 -3.45 -31.46 -0.49
CA ASN A 442 -3.07 -30.42 0.47
C ASN A 442 -4.29 -29.86 1.21
N ARG A 443 -4.03 -29.35 2.40
CA ARG A 443 -4.97 -28.60 3.24
C ARG A 443 -4.48 -27.16 3.31
N VAL A 444 -5.39 -26.24 3.11
CA VAL A 444 -5.14 -24.80 3.22
C VAL A 444 -5.81 -24.31 4.49
N VAL A 445 -5.02 -23.83 5.45
CA VAL A 445 -5.49 -23.31 6.73
C VAL A 445 -5.47 -21.79 6.66
N VAL A 446 -6.63 -21.16 6.83
CA VAL A 446 -6.78 -19.70 6.93
C VAL A 446 -6.98 -19.36 8.40
N ALA A 447 -6.11 -18.51 8.93
CA ALA A 447 -6.10 -18.13 10.33
C ALA A 447 -5.72 -16.67 10.54
N ALA A 448 -6.20 -16.07 11.63
CA ALA A 448 -5.76 -14.77 12.10
C ALA A 448 -4.71 -14.95 13.21
N VAL A 449 -3.53 -14.35 13.07
CA VAL A 449 -2.43 -14.50 14.04
C VAL A 449 -1.76 -13.17 14.36
N PRO A 450 -1.47 -12.86 15.63
CA PRO A 450 -0.68 -11.69 15.98
C PRO A 450 0.72 -11.73 15.38
N LEU A 451 1.17 -10.62 14.78
CA LEU A 451 2.48 -10.57 14.13
C LEU A 451 3.65 -10.84 15.10
N ALA A 452 3.49 -10.49 16.38
CA ALA A 452 4.49 -10.72 17.42
C ALA A 452 4.90 -12.19 17.54
N GLU A 453 3.96 -13.10 17.33
CA GLU A 453 4.18 -14.53 17.45
C GLU A 453 4.72 -15.15 16.15
N MET A 454 4.80 -14.37 15.06
CA MET A 454 5.18 -14.86 13.72
C MET A 454 6.65 -14.65 13.36
N MET A 455 7.43 -14.04 14.26
CA MET A 455 8.87 -13.85 14.10
C MET A 455 9.58 -15.21 13.91
N GLY A 456 10.32 -15.37 12.82
CA GLY A 456 11.01 -16.64 12.51
C GLY A 456 10.09 -17.83 12.16
N TYR A 457 8.80 -17.61 11.92
CA TYR A 457 7.82 -18.68 11.69
C TYR A 457 8.17 -19.58 10.50
N SER A 458 8.74 -19.02 9.43
CA SER A 458 9.14 -19.77 8.23
C SER A 458 10.05 -20.97 8.55
N THR A 459 11.03 -20.76 9.43
CA THR A 459 11.99 -21.80 9.84
C THR A 459 11.31 -22.89 10.67
N VAL A 460 10.43 -22.49 11.59
CA VAL A 460 9.68 -23.43 12.44
C VAL A 460 8.70 -24.24 11.60
N LEU A 461 7.90 -23.60 10.76
CA LEU A 461 6.92 -24.28 9.90
C LEU A 461 7.60 -25.27 8.95
N ARG A 462 8.72 -24.89 8.33
CA ARG A 462 9.50 -25.82 7.49
C ARG A 462 10.01 -27.01 8.29
N SER A 463 10.47 -26.80 9.52
CA SER A 463 10.95 -27.89 10.38
C SER A 463 9.82 -28.85 10.75
N LEU A 464 8.63 -28.34 11.08
CA LEU A 464 7.45 -29.14 11.43
C LEU A 464 6.89 -29.94 10.25
N THR A 465 7.05 -29.42 9.04
CA THR A 465 6.42 -29.95 7.82
C THR A 465 7.42 -30.62 6.89
N SER A 466 8.65 -30.87 7.35
CA SER A 466 9.75 -31.39 6.52
C SER A 466 10.00 -30.57 5.24
N GLY A 467 9.70 -29.27 5.29
CA GLY A 467 9.85 -28.33 4.19
C GLY A 467 8.75 -28.36 3.13
N SER A 468 7.69 -29.14 3.31
CA SER A 468 6.60 -29.25 2.31
C SER A 468 5.59 -28.10 2.37
N ALA A 469 5.55 -27.35 3.46
CA ALA A 469 4.55 -26.30 3.65
C ALA A 469 5.00 -24.93 3.16
N THR A 470 4.01 -24.16 2.71
CA THR A 470 4.17 -22.76 2.32
C THR A 470 3.14 -21.92 3.06
N PHE A 471 3.49 -20.68 3.37
CA PHE A 471 2.55 -19.75 3.99
C PHE A 471 2.63 -18.36 3.35
N THR A 472 1.54 -17.63 3.44
CA THR A 472 1.44 -16.22 3.08
C THR A 472 0.87 -15.42 4.25
N LEU A 473 1.31 -14.17 4.37
CA LEU A 473 0.88 -13.25 5.41
C LEU A 473 0.40 -11.95 4.76
N ALA A 474 -0.75 -11.47 5.19
CA ALA A 474 -1.26 -10.15 4.86
C ALA A 474 -1.74 -9.45 6.15
N LEU A 475 -1.61 -8.13 6.24
CA LEU A 475 -2.16 -7.40 7.38
C LEU A 475 -3.69 -7.44 7.28
N ALA A 476 -4.35 -7.97 8.30
CA ALA A 476 -5.81 -8.06 8.36
C ALA A 476 -6.39 -6.84 9.06
N SER A 477 -5.99 -6.65 10.32
CA SER A 477 -6.52 -5.60 11.19
C SER A 477 -5.59 -5.37 12.38
N TYR A 478 -5.96 -4.41 13.21
CA TYR A 478 -5.34 -4.18 14.50
C TYR A 478 -6.30 -4.63 15.60
N GLN A 479 -5.81 -5.45 16.52
CA GLN A 479 -6.59 -5.97 17.63
C GLN A 479 -6.03 -5.48 18.95
N ALA A 480 -6.92 -5.25 19.90
CA ALA A 480 -6.54 -4.77 21.22
C ALA A 480 -5.92 -5.88 22.07
N LEU A 481 -4.76 -5.58 22.65
CA LEU A 481 -4.02 -6.48 23.55
C LEU A 481 -4.79 -6.70 24.84
N ASN A 482 -4.66 -7.91 25.41
CA ASN A 482 -5.19 -8.17 26.74
C ASN A 482 -4.37 -7.41 27.80
N SER A 483 -4.96 -7.17 28.97
CA SER A 483 -4.31 -6.42 30.06
C SER A 483 -2.98 -7.03 30.52
N GLN A 484 -2.87 -8.36 30.51
CA GLN A 484 -1.63 -9.08 30.84
C GLN A 484 -0.54 -8.85 29.79
N GLU A 485 -0.87 -8.94 28.50
CA GLU A 485 0.06 -8.78 27.40
C GLU A 485 0.52 -7.32 27.28
N GLN A 486 -0.39 -6.37 27.46
CA GLN A 486 -0.07 -4.95 27.55
C GLN A 486 0.93 -4.66 28.69
N SER A 487 0.75 -5.32 29.85
CA SER A 487 1.69 -5.20 30.98
C SER A 487 3.06 -5.82 30.67
N ALA A 488 3.08 -6.96 29.98
CA ALA A 488 4.33 -7.60 29.55
C ALA A 488 5.10 -6.74 28.53
N LEU A 489 4.40 -6.13 27.57
CA LEU A 489 4.99 -5.21 26.59
C LEU A 489 5.54 -3.94 27.26
N LEU A 490 4.84 -3.42 28.28
CA LEU A 490 5.33 -2.29 29.08
C LEU A 490 6.62 -2.67 29.83
N GLN A 491 6.70 -3.88 30.39
CA GLN A 491 7.90 -4.35 31.11
C GLN A 491 9.09 -4.57 30.19
N SER A 492 8.89 -5.19 29.02
CA SER A 492 9.99 -5.45 28.07
C SER A 492 10.61 -4.15 27.57
N ARG A 493 9.79 -3.13 27.28
CA ARG A 493 10.28 -1.83 26.82
C ARG A 493 10.94 -1.00 27.92
N MET A 494 10.57 -1.22 29.18
CA MET A 494 11.27 -0.64 30.33
C MET A 494 12.58 -1.37 30.67
N GLY A 495 12.97 -2.41 29.92
CA GLY A 495 14.21 -3.16 30.12
C GLY A 495 14.24 -3.98 31.41
N LEU A 496 13.07 -4.33 31.94
CA LEU A 496 12.93 -5.07 33.21
C LEU A 496 12.85 -6.59 33.01
N VAL A 497 12.85 -7.08 31.76
CA VAL A 497 12.86 -8.50 31.38
C VAL A 497 13.72 -8.71 30.16
#